data_AF-A0A351I7Y8-F1
#
_entry.id   AF-A0A351I7Y8-F1
#
_cell.length_a   1.000
_cell.length_b   1.000
_cell.length_c   1.000
_cell.angle_alpha   90.00
_cell.angle_beta   90.00
_cell.angle_gamma   90.00
#
_symmetry.space_group_name_H-M   'P 1'
#
loop_
_entity.id
_entity.type
_entity.pdbx_description
1 polymer ?
#
loop_
_entity_poly.entity_id
_entity_poly.type
_entity_poly.pdbx_seq_one_letter_code
_entity_poly.pdbx_strand_id
1 'polypeptide(L)'
;MKKIVILPSFERSIRRFTSIEKNQLVIALEKFNDFLVTGKISSGLGFKKIRHDIFEFRIDIRLRVIVKDENDTLYMVIAGSHEDIKRYLKDFR
;
A
#
# COMPACT_ATOMS: atom_id res chain seq x y z
N MET A 1 -12.43 13.29 5.15
CA MET A 1 -11.24 12.92 4.35
C MET A 1 -10.26 12.27 5.31
N LYS A 2 -9.84 11.02 5.08
CA LYS A 2 -8.97 10.33 6.05
C LYS A 2 -7.59 10.98 6.09
N LYS A 3 -7.00 11.06 7.28
CA LYS A 3 -5.61 11.49 7.46
C LYS A 3 -4.69 10.39 6.95
N ILE A 4 -3.77 10.71 6.04
CA ILE A 4 -2.76 9.75 5.59
C ILE A 4 -1.50 9.93 6.43
N VAL A 5 -0.99 8.85 7.00
CA VAL A 5 0.26 8.82 7.76
C VAL A 5 1.23 7.85 7.10
N ILE A 6 2.43 8.33 6.79
CA ILE A 6 3.49 7.51 6.23
C ILE A 6 4.33 6.96 7.39
N LEU A 7 4.38 5.64 7.56
CA LEU A 7 5.21 5.04 8.59
C LEU A 7 6.68 4.98 8.14
N PRO A 8 7.64 5.08 9.07
CA PRO A 8 9.07 4.93 8.75
C PRO A 8 9.42 3.61 8.07
N SER A 9 8.67 2.54 8.33
CA SER A 9 8.80 1.25 7.64
C SER A 9 8.50 1.36 6.15
N PHE A 10 7.50 2.15 5.78
CA PHE A 10 7.16 2.40 4.39
C PHE A 10 8.28 3.17 3.70
N GLU A 11 8.75 4.27 4.30
CA GLU A 11 9.85 5.07 3.75
C GLU A 11 11.12 4.23 3.54
N ARG A 12 11.51 3.43 4.54
CA ARG A 12 12.65 2.52 4.41
C ARG A 12 12.45 1.51 3.29
N SER A 13 11.23 0.98 3.15
CA SER A 13 10.93 -0.05 2.15
C SER A 13 10.97 0.47 0.71
N ILE A 14 10.66 1.75 0.48
CA ILE A 14 10.71 2.36 -0.86
C ILE A 14 12.09 2.92 -1.21
N ARG A 15 13.01 3.06 -0.22
CA ARG A 15 14.39 3.51 -0.50
C ARG A 15 15.14 2.54 -1.42
N ARG A 16 14.88 1.25 -1.27
CA ARG A 16 15.46 0.18 -2.12
C ARG A 16 14.81 0.04 -3.49
N PHE A 17 13.73 0.76 -3.76
CA PHE A 17 13.09 0.73 -5.08
C PHE A 17 13.95 1.45 -6.10
N THR A 18 14.05 0.86 -7.28
CA THR A 18 14.56 1.50 -8.49
C THR A 18 13.69 2.70 -8.88
N SER A 19 14.22 3.56 -9.74
CA SER A 19 13.45 4.70 -10.26
C SER A 19 12.17 4.27 -10.99
N ILE A 20 12.20 3.12 -11.67
CA ILE A 20 11.04 2.56 -12.37
C ILE A 20 9.97 2.13 -11.36
N GLU A 21 10.36 1.38 -10.33
CA GLU A 21 9.43 0.94 -9.26
C GLU A 21 8.85 2.12 -8.48
N LYS A 22 9.64 3.18 -8.26
CA LYS A 22 9.15 4.43 -7.64
C LYS A 22 8.11 5.13 -8.51
N ASN A 23 8.33 5.22 -9.82
CA ASN A 23 7.35 5.80 -10.75
C ASN A 23 6.06 4.97 -10.78
N GLN A 24 6.15 3.64 -10.79
CA GLN A 24 4.99 2.76 -10.70
C GLN A 24 4.25 2.92 -9.36
N LEU A 25 4.99 3.11 -8.26
CA LEU A 25 4.40 3.39 -6.96
C LEU A 25 3.61 4.70 -6.98
N VAL A 26 4.13 5.78 -7.58
CA VAL A 26 3.40 7.05 -7.72
C VAL A 26 2.07 6.83 -8.44
N ILE A 27 2.08 6.14 -9.58
CA ILE A 27 0.86 5.82 -10.35
C ILE A 27 -0.13 5.00 -9.50
N ALA A 28 0.37 4.03 -8.73
CA ALA A 28 -0.48 3.22 -7.85
C ALA A 28 -1.07 4.06 -6.70
N LEU A 29 -0.32 5.02 -6.16
CA LEU A 29 -0.79 5.94 -5.12
C LEU A 29 -1.86 6.91 -5.64
N GLU A 30 -1.72 7.41 -6.87
CA GLU A 30 -2.74 8.24 -7.52
C GLU A 30 -4.05 7.47 -7.66
N LYS A 31 -3.98 6.26 -8.22
CA LYS A 31 -5.13 5.35 -8.35
C LYS A 31 -5.78 5.02 -7.01
N PHE A 32 -4.97 4.87 -5.96
CA PHE A 32 -5.45 4.59 -4.63
C PHE A 32 -6.11 5.83 -3.99
N ASN A 33 -5.54 7.02 -4.18
CA ASN A 33 -6.14 8.28 -3.76
C ASN A 33 -7.49 8.51 -4.44
N ASP A 34 -7.60 8.25 -5.75
CA ASP A 34 -8.86 8.30 -6.48
C ASP A 34 -9.90 7.35 -5.88
N PHE A 35 -9.50 6.14 -5.51
CA PHE A 35 -10.37 5.20 -4.81
C PHE A 35 -10.84 5.74 -3.46
N LEU A 36 -9.95 6.36 -2.67
CA LEU A 36 -10.32 6.94 -1.37
C LEU A 36 -11.30 8.12 -1.49
N VAL A 37 -11.21 8.90 -2.58
CA VAL A 37 -12.10 10.04 -2.84
C VAL A 37 -13.44 9.59 -3.44
N THR A 38 -13.42 8.65 -4.38
CA THR A 38 -14.60 8.30 -5.19
C THR A 38 -15.31 7.03 -4.74
N GLY A 39 -14.66 6.20 -3.91
CA GLY A 39 -15.10 4.85 -3.57
C GLY A 39 -15.02 3.84 -4.73
N LYS A 40 -14.56 4.25 -5.92
CA LYS A 40 -14.50 3.40 -7.12
C LYS A 40 -13.10 2.83 -7.30
N ILE A 41 -13.01 1.50 -7.39
CA ILE A 41 -11.73 0.82 -7.63
C ILE A 41 -11.36 1.00 -9.10
N SER A 42 -10.22 1.63 -9.36
CA SER A 42 -9.67 1.73 -10.71
C SER A 42 -9.17 0.37 -11.21
N SER A 43 -9.34 0.12 -12.50
CA SER A 43 -8.86 -1.12 -13.12
C SER A 43 -7.34 -1.26 -12.93
N GLY A 44 -6.92 -2.45 -12.52
CA GLY A 44 -5.50 -2.78 -12.32
C GLY A 44 -4.89 -2.40 -10.97
N LEU A 45 -5.57 -1.66 -10.08
CA LEU A 45 -5.04 -1.34 -8.74
C LEU A 45 -4.86 -2.59 -7.87
N GLY A 46 -5.68 -3.63 -8.10
CA GLY A 46 -5.60 -4.87 -7.33
C GLY A 46 -5.78 -4.66 -5.82
N PHE A 47 -6.71 -3.78 -5.44
CA PHE A 47 -7.01 -3.47 -4.05
C PHE A 47 -7.76 -4.65 -3.39
N LYS A 48 -7.29 -5.09 -2.23
CA LYS A 48 -7.85 -6.24 -1.51
C LYS A 48 -7.76 -6.05 0.00
N LYS A 49 -8.84 -6.37 0.70
CA LYS A 49 -8.82 -6.52 2.17
C LYS A 49 -8.12 -7.82 2.56
N ILE A 50 -7.10 -7.74 3.40
CA ILE A 50 -6.36 -8.92 3.89
C ILE A 50 -7.01 -9.47 5.15
N ARG A 51 -7.20 -8.63 6.17
CA ARG A 51 -7.86 -8.96 7.45
C ARG A 51 -8.18 -7.69 8.23
N HIS A 52 -9.23 -7.69 9.04
CA HIS A 52 -9.62 -6.56 9.92
C HIS A 52 -9.53 -5.17 9.26
N ASP A 53 -8.48 -4.44 9.57
CA ASP A 53 -8.14 -3.07 9.15
C ASP A 53 -6.95 -3.03 8.18
N ILE A 54 -6.43 -4.18 7.75
CA ILE A 54 -5.29 -4.30 6.85
C ILE A 54 -5.76 -4.58 5.42
N PHE A 55 -5.29 -3.74 4.51
CA PHE A 55 -5.57 -3.83 3.08
C PHE A 55 -4.25 -3.85 2.29
N GLU A 56 -4.31 -4.38 1.07
CA GLU A 56 -3.22 -4.27 0.10
C GLU A 56 -3.71 -3.64 -1.20
N PHE A 57 -2.77 -3.02 -1.93
CA PHE A 57 -2.92 -2.77 -3.36
C PHE A 57 -1.64 -3.11 -4.11
N ARG A 58 -1.76 -3.36 -5.41
CA ARG A 58 -0.65 -3.72 -6.29
C ARG A 58 0.00 -2.47 -6.87
N ILE A 59 1.33 -2.49 -6.89
CA ILE A 59 2.13 -1.57 -7.70
C ILE A 59 2.30 -2.19 -9.09
N ASP A 60 2.69 -3.47 -9.12
CA ASP A 60 2.74 -4.32 -10.29
C ASP A 60 2.45 -5.80 -9.91
N ILE A 61 2.88 -6.76 -10.72
CA ILE A 61 2.70 -8.19 -10.42
C ILE A 61 3.59 -8.69 -9.27
N ARG A 62 4.71 -8.02 -9.00
CA ARG A 62 5.73 -8.43 -8.01
C ARG A 62 5.62 -7.65 -6.70
N LEU A 63 5.23 -6.38 -6.76
CA LEU A 63 5.27 -5.41 -5.68
C LEU A 63 3.87 -4.99 -5.23
N ARG A 64 3.71 -4.87 -3.92
CA ARG A 64 2.47 -4.49 -3.25
C ARG A 64 2.73 -3.51 -2.14
N VAL A 65 1.71 -2.74 -1.81
CA VAL A 65 1.68 -1.87 -0.64
C VAL A 65 0.68 -2.43 0.36
N ILE A 66 1.07 -2.47 1.62
CA ILE A 66 0.16 -2.68 2.74
C ILE A 66 -0.23 -1.33 3.33
N VAL A 67 -1.52 -1.18 3.56
CA VAL A 67 -2.10 -0.05 4.29
C VAL A 67 -2.92 -0.56 5.47
N LYS A 68 -2.98 0.22 6.54
CA LYS A 68 -3.82 -0.04 7.69
C LYS A 68 -4.81 1.10 7.86
N ASP A 69 -6.10 0.78 7.97
CA ASP A 69 -7.18 1.73 8.10
C ASP A 69 -7.75 1.72 9.52
N GLU A 70 -7.32 2.67 10.35
CA GLU A 70 -7.78 2.80 11.73
C GLU A 70 -8.56 4.11 11.91
N ASN A 71 -9.86 3.99 12.17
CA ASN A 71 -10.75 5.14 12.40
C ASN A 71 -10.67 6.14 11.22
N ASP A 72 -10.17 7.35 11.51
CA ASP A 72 -9.98 8.44 10.56
C ASP A 72 -8.55 8.53 10.00
N THR A 73 -7.69 7.55 10.29
CA THR A 73 -6.29 7.52 9.85
C THR A 73 -5.97 6.30 8.99
N LEU A 74 -5.39 6.56 7.83
CA LEU A 74 -4.86 5.57 6.92
C LEU A 74 -3.33 5.56 6.99
N TYR A 75 -2.76 4.47 7.45
CA TYR A 75 -1.33 4.29 7.57
C TYR A 75 -0.76 3.60 6.33
N MET A 76 0.22 4.21 5.69
CA MET A 76 1.07 3.59 4.69
C MET A 76 2.16 2.80 5.41
N VAL A 77 2.10 1.48 5.35
CA VAL A 77 2.83 0.61 6.28
C VAL A 77 4.13 0.10 5.69
N ILE A 78 4.06 -0.59 4.55
CA ILE A 78 5.22 -1.18 3.88
C ILE A 78 4.92 -1.36 2.40
N ALA A 79 5.93 -1.18 1.55
CA ALA A 79 5.91 -1.54 0.14
C ALA A 79 6.98 -2.61 -0.15
N GLY A 80 6.62 -3.66 -0.87
CA GLY A 80 7.58 -4.71 -1.16
C GLY A 80 7.04 -5.87 -1.95
N SER A 81 7.91 -6.86 -2.13
CA SER A 81 7.57 -8.10 -2.82
C SER A 81 6.54 -8.92 -2.05
N HIS A 82 5.97 -9.94 -2.70
CA HIS A 82 5.11 -10.90 -2.02
C HIS A 82 5.77 -11.49 -0.75
N GLU A 83 7.06 -11.78 -0.79
CA GLU A 83 7.77 -12.35 0.36
C GLU A 83 8.00 -11.32 1.48
N ASP A 84 8.26 -10.06 1.14
CA ASP A 84 8.30 -8.99 2.14
C ASP A 84 6.95 -8.83 2.85
N ILE A 85 5.85 -8.85 2.09
CA ILE A 85 4.50 -8.74 2.65
C ILE A 85 4.16 -9.94 3.54
N LYS A 86 4.46 -11.17 3.09
CA LYS A 86 4.27 -12.37 3.91
C LYS A 86 5.05 -12.30 5.21
N ARG A 87 6.32 -11.90 5.16
CA ARG A 87 7.17 -11.76 6.36
C ARG A 87 6.57 -10.74 7.31
N TYR A 88 6.21 -9.56 6.80
CA TYR A 88 5.56 -8.52 7.61
C TYR A 88 4.28 -9.04 8.28
N LEU A 89 3.40 -9.71 7.55
CA LEU A 89 2.12 -10.20 8.10
C LEU A 89 2.27 -11.33 9.13
N LYS A 90 3.36 -12.10 9.08
CA LYS A 90 3.67 -13.12 10.09
C LYS A 90 4.04 -12.50 11.45
N ASP A 91 4.82 -11.43 11.41
CA ASP A 91 5.30 -10.74 12.62
C ASP A 91 4.23 -9.84 13.23
N PHE A 92 3.25 -9.42 12.42
CA PHE A 92 2.08 -8.67 12.84
C PHE A 92 1.04 -9.63 13.45
N ARG A 93 1.25 -10.03 14.71
CA ARG A 93 0.33 -10.89 15.45
C ARG A 93 -0.39 -10.11 16.54
#